data_AF-A0A0M1QF82-F1
#
_entry.id   AF-A0A0M1QF82-F1
#
_cell.length_a   1.000
_cell.length_b   1.000
_cell.length_c   1.000
_cell.angle_alpha   90.00
_cell.angle_beta   90.00
_cell.angle_gamma   90.00
#
_symmetry.space_group_name_H-M   'P 1'
#
loop_
_entity.id
_entity.type
_entity.pdbx_description
1 polymer ?
#
loop_
_entity_poly.entity_id
_entity_poly.type
_entity_poly.pdbx_seq_one_letter_code
_entity_poly.pdbx_strand_id
1 'polypeptide(L)'
;GCSNSSFNKTNQSKVNQVISVSIKDDPHTLDPREVRLLSDINLIHHLYEGLVQETPSGEVFPALAESFFLSEDKTIYTFNLKKASWSNGDPITAHDFVRSWQDVLQHRVTSVYSFAFQPINFDKNSGFFAKDDHTLVINLHAPTPHFLKLLTLPVFY
;
A
#
# COMPACT_ATOMS: atom_id res chain seq x y z
N GLY A 1 -2.69 16.65 -23.83
CA GLY A 1 -3.71 17.22 -22.93
C GLY A 1 -4.90 17.62 -23.73
N CYS A 2 -6.10 17.21 -23.29
CA CYS A 2 -7.39 17.87 -23.52
C CYS A 2 -8.40 17.18 -22.60
N SER A 3 -8.64 17.80 -21.45
CA SER A 3 -9.85 17.59 -20.66
C SER A 3 -10.97 18.41 -21.29
N ASN A 4 -12.17 17.83 -21.39
CA ASN A 4 -13.40 18.61 -21.39
C ASN A 4 -14.52 17.77 -20.76
N SER A 5 -15.01 18.29 -19.64
CA SER A 5 -16.09 17.77 -18.83
C SER A 5 -17.45 18.14 -19.41
N SER A 6 -18.31 17.14 -19.62
CA SER A 6 -19.78 17.23 -19.53
C SER A 6 -20.36 15.82 -19.55
N PHE A 7 -20.60 15.21 -18.38
CA PHE A 7 -21.33 13.94 -18.29
C PHE A 7 -22.81 14.23 -18.00
N ASN A 8 -23.63 14.17 -19.05
CA ASN A 8 -25.07 14.02 -18.91
C ASN A 8 -25.39 12.60 -18.43
N LYS A 9 -26.01 12.48 -17.25
CA LYS A 9 -26.52 11.20 -16.72
C LYS A 9 -27.61 10.67 -17.65
N THR A 10 -27.30 9.61 -18.38
CA THR A 10 -28.30 8.75 -19.03
C THR A 10 -28.23 7.34 -18.41
N ASN A 11 -29.41 6.78 -18.16
CA ASN A 11 -29.67 5.51 -17.47
C ASN A 11 -28.71 4.38 -17.85
N GLN A 12 -27.91 3.92 -16.87
CA GLN A 12 -26.99 2.81 -17.03
C GLN A 12 -27.75 1.47 -17.05
N SER A 13 -27.93 0.94 -18.26
CA SER A 13 -28.02 -0.50 -18.46
C SER A 13 -26.68 -1.13 -18.06
N LYS A 14 -26.66 -2.38 -17.60
CA LYS A 14 -25.44 -3.13 -17.21
C LYS A 14 -24.50 -3.27 -18.42
N VAL A 15 -23.67 -2.27 -18.67
CA VAL A 15 -22.61 -2.30 -19.68
C VAL A 15 -21.47 -3.12 -19.10
N ASN A 16 -21.02 -4.16 -19.80
CA ASN A 16 -19.76 -4.82 -19.49
C ASN A 16 -18.64 -3.77 -19.66
N GLN A 17 -18.15 -3.23 -18.54
CA GLN A 17 -17.05 -2.26 -18.51
C GLN A 17 -15.73 -3.01 -18.72
N VAL A 18 -15.44 -3.32 -19.98
CA VAL A 18 -14.18 -3.97 -20.38
C VAL A 18 -13.18 -2.89 -20.78
N ILE A 19 -12.02 -2.91 -20.14
CA ILE A 19 -10.86 -2.08 -20.50
C ILE A 19 -9.82 -3.04 -21.08
N SER A 20 -9.35 -2.76 -22.30
CA SER A 20 -8.19 -3.45 -22.89
C SER A 20 -6.97 -2.55 -22.74
N VAL A 21 -5.96 -3.03 -22.01
CA VAL A 21 -4.72 -2.29 -21.76
C VAL A 21 -3.57 -3.03 -22.42
N SER A 22 -2.83 -2.36 -23.29
CA SER A 22 -1.59 -2.90 -23.85
C SER A 22 -0.47 -2.77 -22.83
N ILE A 23 0.14 -3.90 -22.48
CA ILE A 23 1.34 -3.94 -21.65
C ILE A 23 2.54 -4.11 -22.58
N LYS A 24 3.58 -3.30 -22.37
CA LYS A 24 4.74 -3.24 -23.27
C LYS A 24 5.58 -4.53 -23.23
N ASP A 25 5.85 -5.01 -22.03
CA ASP A 25 6.71 -6.16 -21.73
C ASP A 25 5.95 -7.04 -20.72
N ASP A 26 6.12 -8.36 -20.80
CA ASP A 26 5.51 -9.27 -19.81
C ASP A 26 6.00 -8.93 -18.40
N PRO A 27 5.11 -9.00 -17.38
CA PRO A 27 5.51 -8.72 -16.01
C PRO A 27 6.52 -9.76 -15.54
N HIS A 28 7.59 -9.30 -14.89
CA HIS A 28 8.63 -10.19 -14.39
C HIS A 28 8.17 -10.93 -13.12
N THR A 29 7.38 -10.25 -12.28
CA THR A 29 6.86 -10.80 -11.04
C THR A 29 5.52 -10.17 -10.69
N LEU A 30 4.68 -10.94 -10.00
CA LEU A 30 3.44 -10.48 -9.38
C LEU A 30 3.54 -10.44 -7.85
N ASP A 31 4.74 -10.66 -7.31
CA ASP A 31 5.02 -10.47 -5.90
C ASP A 31 5.36 -8.99 -5.68
N PRO A 32 4.53 -8.23 -4.93
CA PRO A 32 4.72 -6.80 -4.71
C PRO A 32 6.06 -6.48 -4.03
N ARG A 33 6.64 -7.45 -3.31
CA ARG A 33 7.92 -7.33 -2.61
C ARG A 33 9.12 -7.33 -3.55
N GLU A 34 9.00 -7.93 -4.74
CA GLU A 34 10.11 -8.13 -5.68
C GLU A 34 10.06 -7.23 -6.92
N VAL A 35 9.05 -6.39 -7.03
CA VAL A 35 8.79 -5.51 -8.16
C VAL A 35 9.97 -4.58 -8.46
N ARG A 36 10.30 -4.42 -9.75
CA ARG A 36 11.35 -3.50 -10.22
C ARG A 36 10.97 -2.65 -11.42
N LEU A 37 10.12 -3.16 -12.30
CA LEU A 37 9.76 -2.49 -13.55
C LEU A 37 8.44 -1.73 -13.42
N LEU A 38 8.27 -0.65 -14.18
CA LEU A 38 7.03 0.13 -14.17
C LEU A 38 5.81 -0.69 -14.63
N SER A 39 6.00 -1.66 -15.53
CA SER A 39 4.95 -2.58 -15.96
C SER A 39 4.43 -3.43 -14.79
N ASP A 40 5.33 -3.98 -13.99
CA ASP A 40 5.02 -4.75 -12.78
C ASP A 40 4.27 -3.87 -11.77
N ILE A 41 4.76 -2.65 -11.51
CA ILE A 41 4.14 -1.71 -10.54
C ILE A 41 2.69 -1.41 -10.91
N ASN A 42 2.44 -1.10 -12.19
CA ASN A 42 1.08 -0.81 -12.65
C ASN A 42 0.14 -2.00 -12.46
N LEU A 43 0.63 -3.22 -12.70
CA LEU A 43 -0.16 -4.43 -12.49
C LEU A 43 -0.40 -4.69 -11.00
N ILE A 44 0.61 -4.47 -10.16
CA ILE A 44 0.50 -4.61 -8.71
C ILE A 44 -0.50 -3.62 -8.11
N HIS A 45 -0.52 -2.37 -8.57
CA HIS A 45 -1.55 -1.39 -8.16
C HIS A 45 -2.98 -1.80 -8.57
N HIS A 46 -3.16 -2.71 -9.53
CA HIS A 46 -4.46 -3.28 -9.85
C HIS A 46 -4.80 -4.54 -9.03
N LEU A 47 -3.80 -5.24 -8.51
CA LEU A 47 -3.96 -6.53 -7.81
C LEU A 47 -4.00 -6.37 -6.29
N TYR A 48 -3.28 -5.40 -5.75
CA TYR A 48 -3.07 -5.17 -4.33
C TYR A 48 -3.40 -3.73 -3.96
N GLU A 49 -3.75 -3.53 -2.69
CA GLU A 49 -4.01 -2.22 -2.12
C GLU A 49 -3.17 -2.09 -0.84
N GLY A 50 -2.51 -0.95 -0.64
CA GLY A 50 -1.74 -0.68 0.57
C GLY A 50 -2.57 -0.04 1.68
N LEU A 51 -1.92 0.32 2.79
CA LEU A 51 -2.56 1.07 3.88
C LEU A 51 -3.09 2.43 3.41
N VAL A 52 -2.33 3.07 2.52
CA VAL A 52 -2.60 4.38 1.94
C VAL A 52 -2.32 4.35 0.44
N GLN A 53 -2.92 5.28 -0.30
CA GLN A 53 -2.73 5.43 -1.73
C GLN A 53 -2.41 6.89 -2.06
N GLU A 54 -1.68 7.10 -3.16
CA GLU A 54 -1.37 8.42 -3.70
C GLU A 54 -2.31 8.77 -4.85
N THR A 55 -2.88 9.98 -4.83
CA THR A 55 -3.67 10.51 -5.95
C THR A 55 -2.75 10.92 -7.11
N PRO A 56 -3.30 11.13 -8.32
CA PRO A 56 -2.53 11.72 -9.42
C PRO A 56 -1.97 13.13 -9.11
N SER A 57 -2.53 13.86 -8.14
CA SER A 57 -2.00 15.15 -7.65
C SER A 57 -0.84 14.99 -6.67
N GLY A 58 -0.54 13.77 -6.23
CA GLY A 58 0.53 13.46 -5.28
C GLY A 58 0.12 13.51 -3.81
N GLU A 59 -1.19 13.60 -3.54
CA GLU A 59 -1.74 13.63 -2.19
C GLU A 59 -1.95 12.20 -1.69
N VAL A 60 -1.57 11.92 -0.44
CA VAL A 60 -1.72 10.59 0.15
C VAL A 60 -3.01 10.52 0.97
N PHE A 61 -3.82 9.50 0.73
CA PHE A 61 -5.10 9.28 1.43
C PHE A 61 -5.23 7.82 1.93
N PRO A 62 -6.07 7.56 2.95
CA PRO A 62 -6.30 6.21 3.46
C PRO A 62 -6.91 5.28 2.41
N ALA A 63 -6.39 4.05 2.32
CA ALA A 63 -6.86 3.02 1.38
C ALA A 63 -7.38 1.78 2.14
N LEU A 64 -6.55 0.78 2.47
CA LEU A 64 -6.94 -0.29 3.40
C LEU A 64 -7.04 0.20 4.84
N ALA A 65 -6.32 1.27 5.20
CA ALA A 65 -6.58 1.98 6.45
C ALA A 65 -7.88 2.80 6.32
N GLU A 66 -8.75 2.70 7.31
CA GLU A 66 -9.88 3.61 7.48
C GLU A 66 -9.42 4.96 8.03
N SER A 67 -8.46 4.92 8.96
CA SER A 67 -7.88 6.11 9.56
C SER A 67 -6.48 5.80 10.09
N PHE A 68 -5.71 6.86 10.36
CA PHE A 68 -4.47 6.73 11.12
C PHE A 68 -4.27 7.91 12.06
N PHE A 69 -3.56 7.65 13.14
CA PHE A 69 -3.14 8.65 14.12
C PHE A 69 -1.61 8.73 14.14
N LEU A 70 -1.10 9.96 14.25
CA LEU A 70 0.32 10.23 14.46
C LEU A 70 0.49 10.80 15.86
N SER A 71 1.38 10.21 16.65
CA SER A 71 1.73 10.68 17.99
C SER A 71 2.24 12.12 18.00
N GLU A 72 2.19 12.79 19.16
CA GLU A 72 2.62 14.18 19.33
C GLU A 72 4.09 14.40 18.97
N ASP A 73 4.94 13.42 19.28
CA ASP A 73 6.36 13.39 18.93
C ASP A 73 6.62 13.01 17.47
N LYS A 74 5.57 12.67 16.70
CA LYS A 74 5.59 12.29 15.30
C LYS A 74 6.43 11.05 14.97
N THR A 75 6.60 10.14 15.94
CA THR A 75 7.38 8.92 15.76
C THR A 75 6.53 7.65 15.73
N ILE A 76 5.25 7.69 16.08
CA ILE A 76 4.38 6.52 16.13
C ILE A 76 3.16 6.75 15.25
N TYR A 77 3.01 5.90 14.23
CA TYR A 77 1.78 5.80 13.45
C TYR A 77 0.93 4.64 13.96
N THR A 78 -0.36 4.88 14.15
CA THR A 78 -1.35 3.83 14.44
C THR A 78 -2.41 3.85 13.35
N PHE A 79 -2.50 2.78 12.55
CA PHE A 79 -3.47 2.61 11.48
C PHE A 79 -4.61 1.71 11.95
N ASN A 80 -5.85 2.15 11.72
CA ASN A 80 -7.05 1.33 11.88
C ASN A 80 -7.47 0.82 10.50
N LEU A 81 -7.62 -0.50 10.35
CA LEU A 81 -7.96 -1.14 9.08
C LEU A 81 -9.47 -1.23 8.87
N LYS A 82 -9.90 -1.01 7.62
CA LYS A 82 -11.29 -1.29 7.22
C LYS A 82 -11.53 -2.80 7.21
N LYS A 83 -12.80 -3.21 7.38
CA LYS A 83 -13.18 -4.60 7.14
C LYS A 83 -13.06 -4.90 5.65
N ALA A 84 -12.05 -5.66 5.29
CA ALA A 84 -11.78 -6.09 3.92
C ALA A 84 -11.43 -7.59 3.91
N SER A 85 -11.55 -8.20 2.73
CA SER A 85 -11.23 -9.59 2.50
C SER A 85 -10.32 -9.72 1.30
N TRP A 86 -9.41 -10.68 1.36
CA TRP A 86 -8.67 -11.18 0.22
C TRP A 86 -9.65 -11.76 -0.82
N SER A 87 -9.18 -11.92 -2.05
CA SER A 87 -9.98 -12.47 -3.15
C SER A 87 -10.45 -13.91 -2.91
N ASN A 88 -9.78 -14.66 -2.02
CA ASN A 88 -10.18 -16.00 -1.58
C ASN A 88 -11.25 -15.99 -0.47
N GLY A 89 -11.62 -14.82 0.05
CA GLY A 89 -12.62 -14.63 1.11
C GLY A 89 -12.05 -14.49 2.53
N ASP A 90 -10.76 -14.76 2.73
CA ASP A 90 -10.13 -14.60 4.05
C ASP A 90 -10.10 -13.12 4.46
N PRO A 91 -10.31 -12.78 5.74
CA PRO A 91 -10.23 -11.40 6.20
C PRO A 91 -8.80 -10.87 6.08
N ILE A 92 -8.65 -9.62 5.65
CA ILE A 92 -7.37 -8.90 5.70
C ILE A 92 -7.17 -8.39 7.13
N THR A 93 -6.01 -8.66 7.71
CA THR A 93 -5.68 -8.27 9.09
C THR A 93 -4.35 -7.51 9.18
N ALA A 94 -4.13 -6.80 10.28
CA ALA A 94 -2.87 -6.14 10.58
C ALA A 94 -1.69 -7.13 10.64
N HIS A 95 -1.95 -8.40 10.96
CA HIS A 95 -0.95 -9.46 10.98
C HIS A 95 -0.41 -9.80 9.59
N ASP A 96 -1.21 -9.61 8.53
CA ASP A 96 -0.78 -9.87 7.15
C ASP A 96 0.32 -8.89 6.74
N PHE A 97 0.14 -7.61 7.05
CA PHE A 97 1.17 -6.58 6.83
C PHE A 97 2.45 -6.87 7.61
N VAL A 98 2.32 -7.20 8.91
CA VAL A 98 3.48 -7.52 9.75
C VAL A 98 4.27 -8.69 9.16
N ARG A 99 3.58 -9.75 8.71
CA ARG A 99 4.22 -10.91 8.09
C ARG A 99 4.88 -10.55 6.76
N SER A 100 4.17 -9.86 5.86
CA SER A 100 4.71 -9.43 4.56
C SER A 100 6.00 -8.65 4.73
N TRP A 101 6.00 -7.67 5.65
CA TRP A 101 7.15 -6.81 5.89
C TRP A 101 8.30 -7.53 6.61
N GLN A 102 7.99 -8.44 7.54
CA GLN A 102 9.02 -9.30 8.15
C GLN A 102 9.68 -10.19 7.11
N ASP A 103 8.91 -10.76 6.19
CA ASP A 103 9.45 -11.60 5.11
C ASP A 103 10.44 -10.81 4.24
N VAL A 104 10.14 -9.55 3.91
CA VAL A 104 11.04 -8.64 3.16
C VAL A 104 12.35 -8.38 3.90
N LEU A 105 12.30 -8.27 5.23
CA LEU A 105 13.47 -7.96 6.06
C LEU A 105 14.34 -9.20 6.34
N GLN A 106 13.71 -10.38 6.48
CA GLN A 106 14.38 -11.63 6.82
C GLN A 106 14.96 -12.34 5.60
N HIS A 107 14.15 -12.47 4.56
CA HIS A 107 14.64 -12.98 3.29
C HIS A 107 15.35 -11.80 2.63
N ARG A 108 16.50 -12.02 1.99
CA ARG A 108 17.11 -11.00 1.13
C ARG A 108 16.26 -10.81 -0.14
N VAL A 109 14.97 -10.51 0.02
CA VAL A 109 14.11 -10.03 -1.05
C VAL A 109 14.80 -8.75 -1.52
N THR A 110 15.40 -8.85 -2.71
CA THR A 110 16.19 -7.76 -3.27
C THR A 110 15.25 -6.74 -3.91
N SER A 111 14.29 -6.26 -3.12
CA SER A 111 13.43 -5.17 -3.53
C SER A 111 14.29 -3.94 -3.77
N VAL A 112 14.08 -3.27 -4.90
CA VAL A 112 14.68 -1.96 -5.12
C VAL A 112 14.14 -0.92 -4.13
N TYR A 113 13.06 -1.25 -3.42
CA TYR A 113 12.39 -0.40 -2.43
C TYR A 113 12.74 -0.72 -0.97
N SER A 114 13.69 -1.63 -0.68
CA SER A 114 14.05 -1.96 0.71
C SER A 114 14.51 -0.75 1.53
N PHE A 115 15.02 0.32 0.88
CA PHE A 115 15.36 1.58 1.54
C PHE A 115 14.16 2.22 2.27
N ALA A 116 12.93 1.92 1.85
CA ALA A 116 11.73 2.51 2.41
C ALA A 116 11.46 2.06 3.86
N PHE A 117 12.09 0.99 4.32
CA PHE A 117 12.09 0.54 5.72
C PHE A 117 13.08 1.32 6.61
N GLN A 118 14.02 2.10 6.05
CA GLN A 118 15.04 2.80 6.83
C GLN A 118 14.49 3.74 7.94
N PRO A 119 13.35 4.44 7.76
CA PRO A 119 12.82 5.28 8.82
C PRO A 119 12.28 4.52 10.05
N ILE A 120 12.02 3.22 9.90
CA ILE A 120 11.38 2.38 10.92
C ILE A 120 12.37 2.03 12.04
N ASN A 121 11.93 2.17 13.28
CA ASN A 121 12.74 1.90 14.47
C ASN A 121 12.63 0.46 14.95
N PHE A 122 13.50 -0.39 14.41
CA PHE A 122 13.53 -1.82 14.75
C PHE A 122 13.94 -2.13 16.19
N ASP A 123 14.57 -1.20 16.91
CA ASP A 123 14.92 -1.37 18.32
C ASP A 123 13.67 -1.33 19.22
N LYS A 124 12.56 -0.74 18.75
CA LYS A 124 11.30 -0.58 19.49
C LYS A 124 10.22 -1.47 18.91
N ASN A 125 9.84 -2.52 19.64
CA ASN A 125 8.82 -3.50 19.23
C ASN A 125 9.02 -4.03 17.80
N SER A 126 10.28 -4.29 17.41
CA SER A 126 10.64 -4.74 16.06
C SER A 126 10.20 -3.79 14.93
N GLY A 127 10.02 -2.49 15.22
CA GLY A 127 9.65 -1.49 14.24
C GLY A 127 8.15 -1.36 14.04
N PHE A 128 7.46 -2.46 13.81
CA PHE A 128 6.02 -2.48 13.59
C PHE A 128 5.39 -3.74 14.15
N PHE A 129 4.14 -3.64 14.58
CA PHE A 129 3.40 -4.76 15.14
C PHE A 129 1.89 -4.57 15.01
N ALA A 130 1.16 -5.68 14.94
CA ALA A 130 -0.29 -5.71 15.06
C ALA A 130 -0.65 -5.67 16.55
N LYS A 131 -1.38 -4.65 16.98
CA LYS A 131 -1.93 -4.59 18.34
C LYS A 131 -3.14 -5.52 18.48
N ASP A 132 -3.90 -5.64 17.40
CA ASP A 132 -5.02 -6.55 17.19
C ASP A 132 -5.23 -6.72 15.68
N ASP A 133 -6.23 -7.50 15.26
CA ASP A 133 -6.50 -7.81 13.85
C ASP A 133 -6.73 -6.58 12.96
N HIS A 134 -7.14 -5.44 13.53
CA HIS A 134 -7.49 -4.25 12.76
C HIS A 134 -6.64 -3.04 13.13
N THR A 135 -5.63 -3.19 13.98
CA THR A 135 -4.80 -2.08 14.46
C THR A 135 -3.32 -2.38 14.25
N LEU A 136 -2.72 -1.66 13.29
CA LEU A 136 -1.29 -1.74 13.00
C LEU A 136 -0.56 -0.54 13.59
N VAL A 137 0.55 -0.79 14.29
CA VAL A 137 1.41 0.26 14.87
C VAL A 137 2.77 0.22 14.20
N ILE A 138 3.29 1.40 13.83
CA ILE A 138 4.62 1.57 13.24
C ILE A 138 5.39 2.63 14.04
N ASN A 139 6.59 2.27 14.49
CA ASN A 139 7.52 3.14 15.19
C ASN A 139 8.60 3.63 14.23
N LEU A 140 8.91 4.91 14.28
CA LEU A 140 9.96 5.56 13.51
C LEU A 140 11.11 5.99 14.42
N HIS A 141 12.31 6.11 13.86
CA HIS A 141 13.47 6.61 14.62
C HIS A 141 13.35 8.11 14.90
N ALA A 142 12.72 8.85 13.99
CA ALA A 142 12.52 10.29 14.07
C ALA A 142 11.31 10.71 13.22
N PRO A 143 10.78 11.95 13.42
CA PRO A 143 9.74 12.50 12.57
C PRO A 143 10.13 12.44 11.09
N THR A 144 9.34 11.73 10.29
CA THR A 144 9.60 11.52 8.86
C THR A 144 8.39 12.01 8.06
N PRO A 145 8.36 13.28 7.61
CA PRO A 145 7.17 13.88 7.00
C PRO A 145 6.65 13.18 5.73
N HIS A 146 7.55 12.50 5.00
CA HIS A 146 7.22 11.79 3.77
C HIS A 146 6.92 10.30 3.99
N PHE A 147 6.85 9.83 5.25
CA PHE A 147 6.69 8.40 5.55
C PHE A 147 5.42 7.80 4.94
N LEU A 148 4.30 8.52 4.96
CA LEU A 148 3.06 8.07 4.32
C LEU A 148 3.23 7.84 2.82
N LYS A 149 4.10 8.61 2.15
CA LYS A 149 4.41 8.42 0.73
C LYS A 149 5.34 7.23 0.49
N LEU A 150 6.14 6.83 1.48
CA LEU A 150 6.89 5.58 1.38
C LEU A 150 5.96 4.37 1.46
N LEU A 151 4.90 4.44 2.27
CA LEU A 151 3.90 3.38 2.41
C LEU A 151 3.05 3.15 1.14
N THR A 152 3.13 4.03 0.13
CA THR A 152 2.47 3.80 -1.16
C THR A 152 3.29 2.91 -2.09
N LEU A 153 4.55 2.60 -1.73
CA LEU A 153 5.41 1.73 -2.52
C LEU A 153 4.95 0.26 -2.42
N PRO A 154 5.02 -0.52 -3.51
CA PRO A 154 4.59 -1.92 -3.54
C PRO A 154 5.17 -2.81 -2.45
N VAL A 155 6.39 -2.53 -1.98
CA VAL A 155 7.03 -3.33 -0.93
C VAL A 155 6.27 -3.37 0.40
N PHE A 156 5.32 -2.45 0.60
CA PHE A 156 4.47 -2.40 1.79
C PHE A 156 3.09 -3.06 1.62
N TYR A 157 2.82 -3.67 0.47
CA TYR A 157 1.53 -4.32 0.21
C TYR A 157 1.50 -5.77 0.72
#